data_AF-A0A0P6Y830-F1
#
_entry.id   AF-A0A0P6Y830-F1
#
_cell.length_a   1.000
_cell.length_b   1.000
_cell.length_c   1.000
_cell.angle_alpha   90.00
_cell.angle_beta   90.00
_cell.angle_gamma   90.00
#
_symmetry.space_group_name_H-M   'P 1'
#
loop_
_entity.id
_entity.type
_entity.pdbx_description
1 polymer ?
#
loop_
_entity_poly.entity_id
_entity_poly.type
_entity_poly.pdbx_seq_one_letter_code
_entity_poly.pdbx_strand_id
1 'polypeptide(L)' 'MLTIELIQQHIREAIAQAIAAKNPAELAHLQQMAGLMMKPAHLHNDQETEYAFRVLAAKAANAREVLLQKED' A
#
# COMPACT_ATOMS: atom_id res chain seq x y z
N MET A 1 4.21 -9.08 19.28
CA MET A 1 2.82 -9.00 18.81
C MET A 1 2.82 -8.10 17.58
N LEU A 2 2.20 -8.52 16.48
CA LEU A 2 2.08 -7.66 15.30
C LEU A 2 1.02 -6.59 15.61
N THR A 3 1.35 -5.30 15.43
CA THR A 3 0.39 -4.19 15.61
C THR A 3 0.02 -3.58 14.26
N ILE A 4 -1.06 -2.81 14.23
CA ILE A 4 -1.51 -2.12 13.02
C ILE A 4 -0.41 -1.16 12.52
N GLU A 5 0.26 -0.45 13.43
CA GLU A 5 1.34 0.48 13.10
C GLU A 5 2.54 -0.25 12.49
N LEU A 6 2.89 -1.43 13.02
CA LEU A 6 3.94 -2.27 12.45
C LEU A 6 3.57 -2.75 11.04
N ILE A 7 2.32 -3.15 10.83
CA ILE A 7 1.83 -3.54 9.49
C ILE A 7 1.93 -2.35 8.53
N GLN A 8 1.45 -1.18 8.92
CA GLN A 8 1.52 0.03 8.10
C GLN A 8 2.97 0.39 7.74
N GLN A 9 3.90 0.27 8.69
CA GLN A 9 5.31 0.54 8.47
C GLN A 9 5.94 -0.48 7.51
N HIS A 10 5.65 -1.77 7.68
CA HIS A 10 6.16 -2.81 6.76
C HIS A 10 5.64 -2.63 5.34
N ILE A 11 4.35 -2.30 5.16
CA ILE A 11 3.80 -2.02 3.83
C ILE A 11 4.48 -0.78 3.22
N ARG A 12 4.73 0.26 4.01
CA ARG A 12 5.43 1.47 3.56
C ARG A 12 6.84 1.15 3.07
N GLU A 13 7.58 0.33 3.80
CA GLU A 13 8.92 -0.11 3.43
C GLU A 13 8.91 -0.99 2.18
N ALA A 14 7.96 -1.93 2.10
CA ALA A 14 7.80 -2.78 0.92
C ALA A 14 7.48 -1.97 -0.35
N ILE A 15 6.63 -0.94 -0.24
CA ILE A 15 6.36 -0.02 -1.37
C ILE A 15 7.65 0.69 -1.79
N ALA A 16 8.43 1.21 -0.85
CA ALA A 16 9.69 1.88 -1.17
C ALA A 16 10.69 0.94 -1.85
N GLN A 17 10.79 -0.31 -1.39
CA GLN A 17 11.63 -1.34 -2.00
C GLN A 17 11.15 -1.70 -3.41
N ALA A 18 9.85 -1.87 -3.62
CA ALA A 18 9.27 -2.18 -4.93
C ALA A 18 9.48 -1.04 -5.93
N ILE A 19 9.42 0.23 -5.49
CA ILE A 19 9.79 1.40 -6.30
C ILE A 19 11.27 1.33 -6.71
N ALA A 20 12.17 1.09 -5.75
CA ALA A 20 13.60 1.02 -6.01
C ALA A 20 13.96 -0.13 -6.97
N ALA A 21 13.27 -1.27 -6.84
CA ALA A 21 13.41 -2.44 -7.70
C ALA A 21 12.71 -2.29 -9.06
N LYS A 22 11.98 -1.19 -9.31
CA LYS A 22 11.13 -0.99 -10.49
C LYS A 22 10.20 -2.18 -10.76
N ASN A 23 9.55 -2.68 -9.72
CA ASN A 23 8.68 -3.85 -9.81
C ASN A 23 7.20 -3.47 -9.78
N PRO A 24 6.55 -3.24 -10.95
CA PRO A 24 5.14 -2.82 -11.00
C PRO A 24 4.17 -3.90 -10.52
N ALA A 25 4.52 -5.18 -10.64
CA ALA A 25 3.69 -6.29 -10.17
C ALA A 25 3.63 -6.32 -8.63
N GLU A 26 4.77 -6.11 -7.96
CA GLU A 26 4.82 -5.99 -6.50
C GLU A 26 4.02 -4.78 -6.01
N LEU A 27 4.13 -3.63 -6.70
CA LEU A 27 3.30 -2.46 -6.38
C LEU A 27 1.80 -2.72 -6.53
N ALA A 28 1.39 -3.50 -7.54
CA ALA A 28 -0.01 -3.91 -7.68
C ALA A 28 -0.46 -4.80 -6.51
N HIS A 29 0.39 -5.73 -6.07
CA HIS A 29 0.10 -6.60 -4.94
C HIS A 29 -0.04 -5.80 -3.63
N LEU A 30 0.91 -4.89 -3.36
CA LEU A 30 0.91 -4.03 -2.19
C LEU A 30 -0.31 -3.09 -2.16
N GLN A 31 -0.73 -2.57 -3.32
CA GLN A 31 -1.98 -1.81 -3.45
C GLN A 31 -3.20 -2.63 -3.00
N GLN A 32 -3.33 -3.88 -3.50
CA GLN A 32 -4.45 -4.76 -3.17
C GLN A 32 -4.45 -5.13 -1.68
N MET A 33 -3.28 -5.46 -1.13
CA MET A 33 -3.14 -5.80 0.28
C MET A 33 -3.55 -4.63 1.18
N ALA A 34 -3.06 -3.42 0.90
CA ALA A 34 -3.48 -2.23 1.64
C ALA A 34 -5.00 -2.01 1.56
N GLY A 35 -5.61 -2.19 0.37
CA GLY A 35 -7.06 -2.13 0.20
C GLY A 35 -7.84 -3.19 0.96
N LEU A 36 -7.31 -4.41 1.09
CA LEU A 36 -7.92 -5.46 1.92
C LEU A 36 -7.88 -5.10 3.41
N MET A 37 -6.79 -4.49 3.88
CA MET A 37 -6.63 -4.05 5.27
C MET A 37 -7.51 -2.85 5.64
N MET A 38 -7.99 -2.08 4.67
CA MET A 38 -8.97 -1.00 4.91
C MET A 38 -10.33 -1.55 5.38
N LYS A 39 -10.78 -2.68 4.84
CA LYS A 39 -12.10 -3.27 5.13
C LYS A 39 -12.34 -3.52 6.62
N PRO A 40 -11.45 -4.19 7.37
CA PRO A 40 -11.66 -4.37 8.80
C PRO A 40 -11.66 -3.04 9.55
N ALA A 41 -10.78 -2.08 9.22
CA ALA A 41 -10.78 -0.77 9.85
C ALA A 41 -12.13 -0.04 9.67
N HIS A 42 -12.69 -0.09 8.46
CA HIS A 42 -14.01 0.44 8.16
C HIS A 42 -15.11 -0.21 9.01
N LEU A 43 -15.13 -1.55 9.09
CA LEU A 43 -16.13 -2.31 9.86
C LEU A 43 -16.09 -2.00 11.37
N HIS A 44 -14.93 -1.58 11.88
CA HIS A 44 -14.74 -1.21 13.29
C HIS A 44 -14.85 0.30 13.54
N ASN A 45 -15.23 1.10 12.54
CA ASN A 45 -15.25 2.57 12.58
C ASN A 45 -13.89 3.20 12.96
N ASP A 46 -12.79 2.52 12.67
CA ASP A 46 -11.43 3.04 12.83
C ASP A 46 -11.03 3.85 11.59
N GLN A 47 -11.47 5.10 11.57
CA GLN A 47 -11.24 6.02 10.46
C GLN A 47 -9.76 6.36 10.25
N GLU A 48 -8.97 6.37 11.33
CA GLU A 48 -7.54 6.68 11.26
C GLU A 48 -6.79 5.56 10.55
N THR A 49 -7.02 4.31 10.96
CA THR A 49 -6.41 3.14 10.32
C THR A 49 -6.91 2.97 8.88
N GLU A 50 -8.21 3.19 8.63
CA GLU A 50 -8.77 3.14 7.27
C GLU A 50 -8.07 4.16 6.36
N TYR A 51 -7.91 5.39 6.83
CA TYR A 51 -7.21 6.45 6.10
C TYR A 51 -5.75 6.09 5.83
N ALA A 52 -5.04 5.57 6.84
CA ALA A 52 -3.64 5.20 6.70
C ALA A 52 -3.44 4.14 5.61
N PHE A 53 -4.26 3.08 5.59
CA PHE A 53 -4.19 2.07 4.53
C PHE A 53 -4.63 2.60 3.17
N ARG A 54 -5.61 3.51 3.12
CA ARG A 54 -6.00 4.19 1.87
C ARG A 54 -4.84 4.95 1.24
N VAL A 55 -4.07 5.68 2.06
CA VAL A 55 -2.89 6.41 1.60
C VAL A 55 -1.82 5.45 1.09
N LEU A 56 -1.60 4.31 1.74
CA LEU A 56 -0.63 3.30 1.27
C LEU A 56 -1.06 2.70 -0.07
N ALA A 57 -2.34 2.35 -0.24
CA ALA A 57 -2.87 1.83 -1.48
C ALA A 57 -2.70 2.85 -2.63
N ALA A 58 -3.03 4.12 -2.38
CA ALA A 58 -2.86 5.19 -3.36
C ALA A 58 -1.38 5.40 -3.74
N LYS A 59 -0.46 5.36 -2.77
CA LYS A 59 0.99 5.47 -3.04
C LYS A 59 1.49 4.34 -3.94
N ALA A 60 1.08 3.11 -3.68
CA ALA A 60 1.46 1.96 -4.50
C ALA A 60 0.89 2.08 -5.94
N ALA A 61 -0.37 2.49 -6.07
CA ALA A 61 -1.03 2.71 -7.37
C ALA A 61 -0.31 3.78 -8.20
N ASN A 62 -0.04 4.95 -7.61
CA ASN A 62 0.63 6.06 -8.29
C ASN A 62 2.04 5.67 -8.72
N ALA A 63 2.79 4.99 -7.85
CA ALA A 63 4.13 4.51 -8.18
C ALA A 63 4.12 3.52 -9.36
N ARG A 64 3.14 2.60 -9.38
CA ARG A 64 2.99 1.63 -10.47
C ARG A 64 2.70 2.34 -11.80
N GLU A 65 1.79 3.30 -11.80
CA GLU A 65 1.44 4.07 -12.98
C GLU A 65 2.65 4.81 -13.55
N VAL A 66 3.46 5.45 -12.69
CA VAL A 66 4.70 6.13 -13.10
C VAL A 66 5.73 5.17 -13.70
N LEU A 67 5.81 3.92 -13.22
CA LEU A 67 6.72 2.94 -13.80
C LEU A 67 6.22 2.45 -15.16
N LEU A 68 4.93 2.15 -15.30
CA LEU A 68 4.35 1.68 -16.56
C LEU A 68 4.43 2.75 -17.66
N GLN A 69 4.16 4.01 -17.34
CA GLN A 69 4.27 5.13 -18.29
C GLN A 69 5.71 5.41 -18.77
N LYS A 70 6.74 4.89 -18.10
CA LYS A 70 8.14 5.04 -18.55
C LYS A 70 8.60 3.93 -19.49
N GLU A 71 7.82 2.86 -19.62
CA GLU A 71 8.12 1.72 -20.50
C GLU A 71 7.42 1.82 -21.87
N ASP A 72 6.40 2.68 -21.98
CA ASP A 72 5.72 3.07 -23.23
C ASP A 72 6.47 4.19 -23.98
#